data_AF-A0A086CID6-F1
#
_entry.id   AF-A0A086CID6-F1
#
_cell.length_a   1.000
_cell.length_b   1.000
_cell.length_c   1.000
_cell.angle_alpha   90.00
_cell.angle_beta   90.00
_cell.angle_gamma   90.00
#
_symmetry.space_group_name_H-M   'P 1'
#
loop_
_entity.id
_entity.type
_entity.pdbx_description
1 polymer ?
#
loop_
_entity_poly.entity_id
_entity_poly.type
_entity_poly.pdbx_seq_one_letter_code
_entity_poly.pdbx_strand_id
1 'polypeptide(L)'
;MLQDQTHPQEHRDRLIVNDLLNSQPDDYKLAELARLLIRYQNFPGARKVYQDLNKILISWNLTQEKLFIKTRELHYNRSLYSNSLDEGVQDWT
;
A
#
# COMPACT_ATOMS: atom_id res chain seq x y z
N MET A 1 24.09 10.97 -13.39
CA MET A 1 23.12 11.12 -12.29
C MET A 1 21.83 10.45 -12.74
N LEU A 2 21.16 9.66 -11.89
CA LEU A 2 19.87 9.08 -12.24
C LEU A 2 18.85 10.21 -12.29
N GLN A 3 18.25 10.46 -13.46
CA GLN A 3 17.26 11.52 -13.63
C GLN A 3 15.98 11.12 -12.89
N ASP A 4 15.41 12.07 -12.13
CA ASP A 4 14.13 11.84 -11.45
C ASP A 4 13.04 11.57 -12.50
N GLN A 5 12.25 10.52 -12.28
CA GLN A 5 11.16 10.12 -13.17
C GLN A 5 9.81 10.37 -12.49
N THR A 6 8.77 10.56 -13.30
CA THR A 6 7.39 10.63 -12.83
C THR A 6 6.76 9.24 -12.93
N HIS A 7 6.24 8.73 -11.81
CA HIS A 7 5.55 7.44 -11.83
C HIS A 7 4.22 7.57 -12.60
N PRO A 8 3.88 6.65 -13.53
CA PRO A 8 2.65 6.77 -14.34
C PRO A 8 1.36 6.86 -13.51
N GLN A 9 1.34 6.26 -12.32
CA GLN A 9 0.18 6.28 -11.41
C GLN A 9 0.25 7.41 -10.36
N GLU A 10 1.27 8.28 -10.41
CA GLU A 10 1.52 9.29 -9.37
C GLU A 10 0.31 10.15 -9.08
N HIS A 11 -0.43 10.57 -10.11
CA HIS A 11 -1.60 11.42 -9.92
C HIS A 11 -2.66 10.74 -9.03
N ARG A 12 -2.97 9.47 -9.29
CA ARG A 12 -3.94 8.69 -8.50
C ARG A 12 -3.38 8.39 -7.11
N ASP A 13 -2.11 8.03 -7.04
CA ASP A 13 -1.46 7.66 -5.78
C ASP A 13 -1.38 8.83 -4.82
N ARG A 14 -1.19 10.06 -5.32
CA ARG A 14 -1.24 11.26 -4.49
C ARG A 14 -2.61 11.50 -3.88
N LEU A 15 -3.70 11.16 -4.55
CA LEU A 15 -5.04 11.27 -3.96
C LEU A 15 -5.19 10.32 -2.76
N ILE A 16 -4.67 9.10 -2.91
CA ILE A 16 -4.66 8.09 -1.83
C ILE A 16 -3.76 8.56 -0.69
N VAL A 17 -2.54 9.03 -0.96
CA VAL A 17 -1.63 9.57 0.07
C VAL A 17 -2.27 10.73 0.84
N ASN A 18 -2.95 11.64 0.14
CA ASN A 18 -3.65 12.75 0.79
C ASN A 18 -4.80 12.28 1.68
N ASP A 19 -5.55 11.25 1.28
CA ASP A 19 -6.58 10.65 2.11
C ASP A 19 -5.98 9.98 3.36
N LEU A 20 -4.89 9.22 3.19
CA LEU A 20 -4.20 8.53 4.29
C LEU A 20 -3.62 9.51 5.32
N LEU A 21 -3.06 10.65 4.89
CA LEU A 21 -2.52 11.68 5.77
C LEU A 21 -3.57 12.28 6.72
N ASN A 22 -4.84 12.25 6.34
CA ASN A 22 -5.95 12.83 7.11
C ASN A 22 -6.83 11.77 7.77
N SER A 23 -6.41 10.51 7.73
CA SER A 23 -7.21 9.37 8.17
C SER A 23 -6.62 8.63 9.36
N GLN A 24 -7.50 7.90 10.06
CA GLN A 24 -7.10 6.91 11.06
C GLN A 24 -6.81 5.55 10.39
N PRO A 25 -5.91 4.73 10.97
CA PRO A 25 -5.58 3.42 10.41
C PRO A 25 -6.76 2.45 10.53
N ASP A 26 -7.17 1.88 9.39
CA ASP A 26 -8.04 0.72 9.28
C ASP A 26 -7.41 -0.32 8.34
N ASP A 27 -7.97 -1.53 8.28
CA ASP A 27 -7.39 -2.63 7.50
C ASP A 27 -7.16 -2.28 6.02
N TYR A 28 -8.09 -1.52 5.42
CA TYR A 28 -7.98 -1.09 4.04
C TYR A 28 -6.83 -0.10 3.86
N LYS A 29 -6.75 0.91 4.72
CA LYS A 29 -5.71 1.95 4.68
C LYS A 29 -4.33 1.40 5.01
N LEU A 30 -4.23 0.41 5.89
CA LEU A 30 -2.98 -0.31 6.15
C LEU A 30 -2.50 -1.05 4.88
N ALA A 31 -3.42 -1.72 4.17
CA ALA A 31 -3.09 -2.39 2.91
C ALA A 31 -2.68 -1.38 1.83
N GLU A 32 -3.36 -0.25 1.70
CA GLU A 32 -3.02 0.81 0.75
C GLU A 32 -1.65 1.44 1.05
N LEU A 33 -1.36 1.74 2.32
CA LEU A 33 -0.04 2.25 2.74
C LEU A 33 1.08 1.26 2.37
N ALA A 34 0.88 -0.03 2.65
CA ALA A 34 1.86 -1.06 2.33
C ALA A 34 2.07 -1.20 0.82
N ARG A 35 0.98 -1.19 0.05
CA ARG A 35 1.03 -1.24 -1.43
C ARG A 35 1.83 -0.08 -2.00
N LEU A 36 1.61 1.15 -1.49
CA LEU A 36 2.33 2.33 -1.96
C LEU A 36 3.82 2.29 -1.58
N LEU A 37 4.16 1.83 -0.38
CA LEU A 37 5.55 1.65 0.05
C LEU A 37 6.32 0.68 -0.85
N ILE A 38 5.67 -0.41 -1.27
CA ILE A 38 6.24 -1.39 -2.20
C ILE A 38 6.34 -0.81 -3.61
N ARG A 39 5.27 -0.18 -4.11
CA ARG A 39 5.21 0.38 -5.47
C ARG A 39 6.32 1.39 -5.75
N TYR A 40 6.58 2.27 -4.79
CA TYR A 40 7.59 3.31 -4.96
C TYR A 40 9.00 2.84 -4.62
N GLN A 41 9.19 1.58 -4.19
CA GLN A 41 10.49 1.05 -3.78
C GLN A 41 11.52 1.13 -4.88
N ASN A 42 12.63 1.82 -4.55
CA ASN A 42 13.74 2.10 -5.46
C ASN A 42 13.34 2.84 -6.74
N PHE A 43 12.18 3.49 -6.79
CA PHE A 43 11.74 4.23 -7.96
C PHE A 43 12.46 5.61 -8.04
N PRO A 44 13.09 5.95 -9.19
CA PRO A 44 13.74 7.25 -9.36
C PRO A 44 12.72 8.39 -9.36
N GLY A 45 12.87 9.37 -8.47
CA GLY A 45 11.91 10.48 -8.30
C GLY A 45 10.85 10.26 -7.20
N ALA A 46 10.85 9.12 -6.50
CA ALA A 46 9.86 8.82 -5.44
C ALA A 46 10.07 9.58 -4.11
N ARG A 47 11.09 10.45 -4.00
CA ARG A 47 11.53 11.05 -2.72
C ARG A 47 10.38 11.72 -1.97
N LYS A 48 9.56 12.52 -2.66
CA LYS A 48 8.46 13.27 -2.05
C LYS A 48 7.37 12.34 -1.53
N VAL A 49 6.95 11.36 -2.35
CA VAL A 49 5.96 10.36 -1.94
C VAL A 49 6.46 9.57 -0.73
N TYR A 50 7.73 9.16 -0.73
CA TYR A 50 8.33 8.47 0.41
C TYR A 50 8.32 9.28 1.70
N GLN A 51 8.56 10.58 1.63
CA GLN A 51 8.49 11.44 2.81
C GLN A 51 7.07 11.47 3.37
N ASP A 52 6.05 11.54 2.52
CA ASP A 52 4.65 11.54 2.95
C ASP A 52 4.21 10.18 3.50
N LEU A 53 4.62 9.06 2.87
CA LEU A 53 4.38 7.71 3.41
C LEU A 53 5.05 7.50 4.78
N ASN A 54 6.26 8.04 4.97
CA ASN A 54 6.93 8.00 6.28
C ASN A 54 6.22 8.85 7.34
N LYS A 55 5.66 10.01 6.98
CA LYS A 55 4.84 10.80 7.92
C LYS A 55 3.61 10.02 8.37
N ILE A 56 2.96 9.30 7.45
CA ILE A 56 1.81 8.44 7.79
C ILE A 56 2.23 7.36 8.79
N LEU A 57 3.33 6.64 8.52
CA LEU A 57 3.88 5.63 9.44
C LEU A 57 4.12 6.20 10.85
N ILE A 58 4.75 7.37 10.95
CA ILE A 58 5.01 8.04 12.23
C ILE A 58 3.71 8.43 12.91
N SER A 59 2.76 9.03 12.18
CA SER A 59 1.47 9.47 12.72
C SER A 59 0.64 8.30 13.28
N TRP A 60 0.75 7.13 12.67
CA TRP A 60 0.06 5.91 13.11
C TRP A 60 0.90 5.07 14.07
N ASN A 61 2.07 5.56 14.51
CA ASN A 61 3.00 4.86 15.40
C ASN A 61 3.41 3.46 14.90
N LEU A 62 3.67 3.36 13.59
CA LEU A 62 4.07 2.13 12.91
C LEU A 62 5.48 2.23 12.34
N THR A 63 6.15 1.07 12.28
CA THR A 63 7.31 0.87 11.41
C THR A 63 6.87 0.16 10.13
N GLN A 64 7.64 0.28 9.06
CA GLN A 64 7.38 -0.45 7.82
C GLN A 64 7.27 -1.97 8.06
N GLU A 65 8.15 -2.52 8.90
CA GLU A 65 8.12 -3.93 9.26
C GLU A 65 6.81 -4.33 9.96
N LYS A 66 6.38 -3.56 10.97
CA LYS A 66 5.11 -3.81 11.67
C LYS A 66 3.91 -3.70 10.73
N LEU A 67 3.93 -2.74 9.81
CA LEU A 67 2.91 -2.59 8.78
C LEU A 67 2.84 -3.83 7.87
N PHE A 68 3.99 -4.34 7.41
CA PHE A 68 4.04 -5.52 6.55
C PHE A 68 3.62 -6.80 7.25
N ILE A 69 3.94 -6.96 8.54
CA ILE A 69 3.45 -8.08 9.35
C ILE A 69 1.91 -8.01 9.44
N LYS A 70 1.36 -6.85 9.86
CA LYS A 70 -0.09 -6.64 9.97
C LYS A 70 -0.82 -6.91 8.65
N THR A 71 -0.31 -6.38 7.54
CA THR A 71 -0.97 -6.55 6.23
C THR A 71 -0.93 -8.00 5.75
N ARG A 72 0.14 -8.76 6.03
CA ARG A 72 0.15 -10.22 5.77
C ARG A 72 -0.90 -10.97 6.58
N GLU A 73 -1.04 -10.64 7.87
CA GLU A 73 -2.09 -11.21 8.73
C GLU A 73 -3.50 -10.90 8.19
N LEU A 74 -3.74 -9.66 7.74
CA LEU A 74 -5.00 -9.25 7.12
C LEU A 74 -5.31 -10.06 5.85
N HIS A 75 -4.33 -10.25 4.98
CA HIS A 75 -4.50 -11.04 3.76
C HIS A 75 -4.75 -12.53 4.06
N TYR A 76 -4.03 -13.09 5.03
CA TYR A 76 -4.22 -14.47 5.45
C TYR A 76 -5.63 -14.68 6.02
N ASN A 77 -6.05 -13.84 6.96
CA ASN A 77 -7.38 -13.91 7.56
C ASN A 77 -8.48 -13.71 6.51
N ARG A 78 -8.35 -12.73 5.61
CA ARG A 78 -9.33 -12.50 4.54
C ARG A 78 -9.45 -13.68 3.57
N SER A 79 -8.34 -14.33 3.24
CA SER A 79 -8.33 -15.52 2.39
C SER A 79 -9.03 -16.71 3.05
N LEU A 80 -8.89 -16.87 4.37
CA LEU A 80 -9.60 -17.92 5.11
C LEU A 80 -11.11 -17.70 5.14
N TYR A 81 -11.57 -16.44 5.14
CA TYR A 81 -12.99 -16.10 5.07
C TYR A 81 -13.56 -16.00 3.65
N SER A 82 -12.73 -15.99 2.58
CA SER A 82 -13.18 -15.94 1.19
C SER A 82 -13.37 -17.31 0.52
N ASN A 83 -13.05 -18.42 1.19
CA ASN A 83 -13.13 -19.78 0.65
C ASN A 83 -14.56 -20.34 0.46
N SER A 84 -15.57 -19.49 0.29
CA SER A 84 -16.95 -19.95 0.00
C SER A 84 -17.58 -19.36 -1.26
N LEU A 85 -16.88 -18.51 -2.00
CA LEU A 85 -17.39 -17.94 -3.25
C LEU A 85 -16.26 -17.98 -4.30
N ASP A 86 -16.41 -18.87 -5.27
CA ASP A 86 -15.66 -18.95 -6.54
C ASP A 86 -14.57 -20.05 -6.68
N GLU A 87 -14.91 -21.30 -6.34
CA GLU A 87 -14.43 -22.45 -7.13
C GLU A 87 -15.31 -22.58 -8.39
N GLY A 88 -15.15 -21.66 -9.34
CA GLY A 88 -16.04 -21.55 -10.49
C GLY A 88 -15.37 -20.97 -11.72
N VAL A 89 -14.65 -21.84 -12.45
CA VAL A 89 -14.15 -21.63 -13.83
C VAL A 89 -12.90 -20.75 -13.97
N GLN A 90 -11.75 -21.41 -14.04
CA GLN A 90 -10.58 -20.87 -14.74
C GLN A 90 -10.84 -21.01 -16.25
N ASP A 91 -11.29 -19.93 -16.89
CA ASP A 91 -11.57 -19.81 -18.34
C ASP A 91 -10.28 -19.77 -19.18
N TRP A 92 -9.36 -20.70 -18.93
CA TRP A 92 -8.15 -20.90 -19.72
C TRP A 92 -8.13 -22.36 -20.19
N THR A 93 -9.11 -22.71 -21.04
CA THR A 93 -9.10 -23.93 -21.86
C THR A 93 -9.37 -23.57 -23.32
#